data_AF-A0A2N2LC38-F1
#
_entry.id   AF-A0A2N2LC38-F1
#
_cell.length_a   1.000
_cell.length_b   1.000
_cell.length_c   1.000
_cell.angle_alpha   90.00
_cell.angle_beta   90.00
_cell.angle_gamma   90.00
#
_symmetry.space_group_name_H-M   'P 1'
#
loop_
_entity.id
_entity.type
_entity.pdbx_description
1 polymer ?
#
loop_
_entity_poly.entity_id
_entity_poly.type
_entity_poly.pdbx_seq_one_letter_code
_entity_poly.pdbx_strand_id
1 'polypeptide(L)'
;MKKYIYLILLLGQFFALNAVSFNWFSQNDPRWGGERLGSRGNTSIRKSGCVLTSLSMLLNAEASNPLTTPDKLNLWLKQNGGYAGSNMRWQMPGLMDGTGWGLELVSQNNSRDNWDFLSEQLSLGNKVIVKVAGRRSHWVLVVKQDGPKNHPSSYIVNDPGIKTYEPRTLAFWGGFRASRAFSGNWIDEKTFTLQSDISVVPVDNDEFFLYDLYQIAHPADVFVSIKNNLPVDIKGFFILTVFSADGSLVETVDYDYQTISADGSADIIYEIEDSSSLLTDGAQIKILFSKYYSDSPSLMDTFDITKLSQVKSTVQMNDVTQDIDLN
;
A
#
# COMPACT_ATOMS: atom_id res chain seq x y z
N MET A 1 55.17 11.10 8.62
CA MET A 1 55.13 11.32 7.17
C MET A 1 54.80 10.00 6.46
N LYS A 2 53.65 9.96 5.77
CA LYS A 2 53.29 9.08 4.64
C LYS A 2 53.46 7.56 4.81
N LYS A 3 52.34 6.84 5.06
CA LYS A 3 51.63 5.99 4.05
C LYS A 3 50.58 5.11 4.73
N TYR A 4 49.42 5.71 4.98
CA TYR A 4 48.15 5.01 4.77
C TYR A 4 48.08 4.60 3.31
N ILE A 5 47.65 3.38 2.98
CA ILE A 5 47.01 3.02 1.71
C ILE A 5 46.67 1.50 1.73
N TYR A 6 45.37 1.21 1.52
CA TYR A 6 44.71 -0.07 1.24
C TYR A 6 44.55 -1.10 2.36
N LEU A 7 43.52 -0.90 3.18
CA LEU A 7 42.58 -1.98 3.48
C LEU A 7 41.15 -1.41 3.54
N ILE A 8 40.65 -1.01 2.38
CA ILE A 8 39.20 -0.87 2.15
C ILE A 8 38.68 -2.31 2.12
N LEU A 9 38.29 -2.82 3.28
CA LEU A 9 37.52 -4.05 3.36
C LEU A 9 36.12 -3.69 2.88
N LEU A 10 35.94 -3.98 1.59
CA LEU A 10 34.77 -3.81 0.77
C LEU A 10 33.63 -4.67 1.35
N LEU A 11 32.98 -4.16 2.40
CA LEU A 11 31.65 -4.60 2.80
C LEU A 11 30.70 -4.15 1.70
N GLY A 12 30.63 -4.99 0.66
CA GLY A 12 29.63 -4.88 -0.37
C GLY A 12 28.26 -4.90 0.30
N GLN A 13 27.64 -3.71 0.40
CA GLN A 13 26.23 -3.60 0.67
C GLN A 13 25.50 -4.27 -0.49
N PHE A 14 25.15 -5.54 -0.29
CA PHE A 14 24.07 -6.15 -1.03
C PHE A 14 22.80 -5.41 -0.59
N PHE A 15 22.48 -4.33 -1.30
CA PHE A 15 21.11 -3.88 -1.39
C PHE A 15 20.36 -5.02 -2.09
N ALA A 16 19.76 -5.92 -1.31
CA ALA A 16 18.62 -6.66 -1.79
C ALA A 16 17.56 -5.61 -2.08
N LEU A 17 17.52 -5.14 -3.33
CA LEU A 17 16.36 -4.48 -3.91
C LEU A 17 15.23 -5.51 -3.85
N ASN A 18 14.56 -5.58 -2.70
CA ASN A 18 13.26 -6.20 -2.63
C ASN A 18 12.37 -5.33 -3.50
N ALA A 19 12.11 -5.79 -4.72
CA ALA A 19 11.04 -5.27 -5.53
C ALA A 19 9.76 -5.56 -4.75
N VAL A 20 9.26 -4.54 -4.07
CA VAL A 20 7.97 -4.51 -3.41
C VAL A 20 6.93 -5.11 -4.35
N SER A 21 6.22 -6.13 -3.87
CA SER A 21 5.27 -6.88 -4.67
C SER A 21 3.99 -6.06 -4.83
N PHE A 22 3.77 -5.56 -6.03
CA PHE A 22 2.42 -5.22 -6.46
C PHE A 22 1.49 -6.41 -6.13
N ASN A 23 0.42 -6.19 -5.36
CA ASN A 23 -0.56 -7.23 -5.00
C ASN A 23 -1.24 -7.76 -6.27
N TRP A 24 -0.63 -8.79 -6.87
CA TRP A 24 -1.13 -9.39 -8.09
C TRP A 24 -2.29 -10.32 -7.77
N PHE A 25 -3.39 -10.16 -8.51
CA PHE A 25 -4.54 -11.04 -8.42
C PHE A 25 -4.72 -11.86 -9.68
N SER A 26 -5.02 -13.15 -9.48
CA SER A 26 -5.48 -14.04 -10.55
C SER A 26 -7.00 -13.97 -10.68
N GLN A 27 -7.54 -13.81 -11.88
CA GLN A 27 -8.98 -14.03 -12.09
C GLN A 27 -9.37 -15.50 -11.88
N ASN A 28 -8.39 -16.42 -11.90
CA ASN A 28 -8.55 -17.86 -11.73
C ASN A 28 -8.46 -18.32 -10.27
N ASP A 29 -8.28 -17.42 -9.31
CA ASP A 29 -8.23 -17.76 -7.89
C ASP A 29 -9.52 -18.47 -7.47
N PRO A 30 -9.46 -19.58 -6.72
CA PRO A 30 -10.66 -20.29 -6.26
C PRO A 30 -11.54 -19.47 -5.32
N ARG A 31 -10.99 -18.49 -4.59
CA ARG A 31 -11.75 -17.65 -3.65
C ARG A 31 -12.87 -16.86 -4.33
N TRP A 32 -12.64 -16.37 -5.55
CA TRP A 32 -13.61 -15.55 -6.29
C TRP A 32 -13.90 -16.02 -7.71
N GLY A 33 -13.06 -16.86 -8.32
CA GLY A 33 -13.17 -17.25 -9.73
C GLY A 33 -14.48 -17.97 -10.08
N GLY A 34 -15.14 -18.58 -9.09
CA GLY A 34 -16.45 -19.21 -9.23
C GLY A 34 -17.62 -18.22 -9.26
N GLU A 35 -17.43 -16.98 -8.83
CA GLU A 35 -18.50 -16.01 -8.74
C GLU A 35 -19.01 -15.55 -10.11
N ARG A 36 -20.32 -15.33 -10.19
CA ARG A 36 -20.96 -14.75 -11.38
C ARG A 36 -20.50 -13.31 -11.59
N LEU A 37 -20.03 -13.00 -12.78
CA LEU A 37 -19.59 -11.65 -13.17
C LEU A 37 -20.80 -10.78 -13.55
N GLY A 38 -20.93 -9.60 -12.94
CA GLY A 38 -22.01 -8.66 -13.20
C GLY A 38 -23.40 -9.11 -12.75
N SER A 39 -24.39 -8.21 -12.83
CA SER A 39 -25.71 -8.40 -12.20
C SER A 39 -26.57 -9.47 -12.92
N ARG A 40 -26.35 -9.66 -14.23
CA ARG A 40 -27.08 -10.62 -15.08
C ARG A 40 -26.16 -11.40 -16.04
N GLY A 41 -24.87 -11.48 -15.74
CA GLY A 41 -23.91 -12.15 -16.61
C GLY A 41 -24.11 -13.67 -16.67
N ASN A 42 -23.80 -14.27 -17.80
CA ASN A 42 -23.77 -15.73 -18.02
C ASN A 42 -22.36 -16.34 -17.84
N THR A 43 -21.45 -15.57 -17.25
CA THR A 43 -20.03 -15.92 -17.10
C THR A 43 -19.58 -15.72 -15.65
N SER A 44 -18.40 -16.23 -15.31
CA SER A 44 -17.78 -16.07 -14.00
C SER A 44 -16.57 -15.14 -14.07
N ILE A 45 -16.08 -14.71 -12.90
CA ILE A 45 -14.82 -13.97 -12.80
C ILE A 45 -13.67 -14.75 -13.47
N ARG A 46 -13.59 -16.08 -13.26
CA ARG A 46 -12.59 -16.93 -13.93
C ARG A 46 -12.65 -16.86 -15.45
N LYS A 47 -13.84 -16.82 -16.04
CA LYS A 47 -14.02 -16.88 -17.51
C LYS A 47 -13.88 -15.52 -18.18
N SER A 48 -14.21 -14.42 -17.51
CA SER A 48 -14.29 -13.10 -18.16
C SER A 48 -13.92 -11.90 -17.26
N GLY A 49 -13.30 -12.15 -16.11
CA GLY A 49 -12.97 -11.14 -15.10
C GLY A 49 -11.67 -10.37 -15.31
N CYS A 50 -10.96 -10.50 -16.44
CA CYS A 50 -9.65 -9.88 -16.64
C CYS A 50 -9.62 -8.37 -16.34
N VAL A 51 -10.64 -7.63 -16.77
CA VAL A 51 -10.75 -6.18 -16.52
C VAL A 51 -11.01 -5.92 -15.03
N LEU A 52 -12.00 -6.61 -14.45
CA LEU A 52 -12.34 -6.51 -13.03
C LEU A 52 -11.12 -6.76 -12.15
N THR A 53 -10.39 -7.84 -12.41
CA THR A 53 -9.18 -8.20 -11.66
C THR A 53 -8.06 -7.18 -11.85
N SER A 54 -7.90 -6.61 -13.06
CA SER A 54 -6.94 -5.53 -13.31
C SER A 54 -7.27 -4.25 -12.53
N LEU A 55 -8.56 -3.94 -12.36
CA LEU A 55 -9.00 -2.79 -11.58
C LEU A 55 -8.89 -3.02 -10.08
N SER A 56 -9.21 -4.22 -9.59
CA SER A 56 -8.94 -4.60 -8.20
C SER A 56 -7.46 -4.43 -7.85
N MET A 57 -6.59 -4.83 -8.79
CA MET A 57 -5.15 -4.61 -8.69
C MET A 57 -4.79 -3.11 -8.61
N LEU A 58 -5.42 -2.24 -9.42
CA LEU A 58 -5.21 -0.79 -9.33
C LEU A 58 -5.72 -0.19 -8.03
N LEU A 59 -6.95 -0.51 -7.63
CA LEU A 59 -7.51 -0.04 -6.36
C LEU A 59 -6.60 -0.45 -5.19
N ASN A 60 -6.05 -1.68 -5.21
CA ASN A 60 -5.11 -2.10 -4.16
C ASN A 60 -3.79 -1.35 -4.15
N ALA A 61 -3.33 -0.85 -5.31
CA ALA A 61 -2.15 -0.02 -5.39
C ALA A 61 -2.45 1.45 -5.08
N GLU A 62 -3.73 1.81 -4.96
CA GLU A 62 -4.19 3.17 -4.81
C GLU A 62 -4.24 3.59 -3.35
N ALA A 63 -3.76 4.81 -3.07
CA ALA A 63 -3.74 5.40 -1.74
C ALA A 63 -5.13 5.75 -1.21
N SER A 64 -6.22 5.45 -1.88
CA SER A 64 -7.58 5.54 -1.32
C SER A 64 -8.16 4.17 -0.95
N ASN A 65 -7.64 3.03 -1.44
CA ASN A 65 -8.36 1.74 -1.27
C ASN A 65 -7.54 0.43 -1.36
N PRO A 66 -6.64 0.14 -0.41
CA PRO A 66 -6.08 -1.20 -0.28
C PRO A 66 -7.17 -2.18 0.16
N LEU A 67 -7.07 -3.45 -0.27
CA LEU A 67 -7.95 -4.58 0.08
C LEU A 67 -9.20 -4.79 -0.79
N THR A 68 -9.31 -4.14 -1.94
CA THR A 68 -10.37 -4.40 -2.92
C THR A 68 -10.08 -5.63 -3.79
N THR A 69 -10.45 -6.82 -3.32
CA THR A 69 -10.35 -8.07 -4.10
C THR A 69 -11.36 -8.10 -5.26
N PRO A 70 -11.18 -9.00 -6.26
CA PRO A 70 -12.10 -9.10 -7.40
C PRO A 70 -13.56 -9.35 -7.03
N ASP A 71 -13.84 -10.18 -6.02
CA ASP A 71 -15.18 -10.43 -5.47
C ASP A 71 -15.80 -9.16 -4.86
N LYS A 72 -15.05 -8.44 -4.01
CA LYS A 72 -15.51 -7.19 -3.40
C LYS A 72 -15.85 -6.13 -4.45
N LEU A 73 -14.97 -5.92 -5.43
CA LEU A 73 -15.23 -4.98 -6.52
C LEU A 73 -16.43 -5.42 -7.36
N ASN A 74 -16.56 -6.73 -7.65
CA ASN A 74 -17.69 -7.27 -8.41
C ASN A 74 -19.01 -7.03 -7.69
N LEU A 75 -19.05 -7.24 -6.38
CA LEU A 75 -20.21 -6.99 -5.53
C LEU A 75 -20.59 -5.50 -5.53
N TRP A 76 -19.62 -4.62 -5.27
CA TRP A 76 -19.83 -3.18 -5.26
C TRP A 76 -20.37 -2.68 -6.61
N LEU A 77 -19.76 -3.11 -7.73
CA LEU A 77 -20.21 -2.74 -9.06
C LEU A 77 -21.62 -3.27 -9.38
N LYS A 78 -22.03 -4.45 -8.87
CA LYS A 78 -23.40 -4.96 -9.05
C LYS A 78 -24.43 -4.07 -8.35
N GLN A 79 -24.09 -3.56 -7.17
CA GLN A 79 -24.96 -2.72 -6.34
C GLN A 79 -25.05 -1.29 -6.87
N ASN A 80 -23.96 -0.77 -7.44
CA ASN A 80 -23.84 0.63 -7.85
C ASN A 80 -24.03 0.86 -9.36
N GLY A 81 -24.67 -0.08 -10.09
CA GLY A 81 -24.91 0.09 -11.53
C GLY A 81 -23.65 0.02 -12.40
N GLY A 82 -22.57 -0.57 -11.89
CA GLY A 82 -21.28 -0.79 -12.53
C GLY A 82 -21.29 -1.67 -13.78
N TYR A 83 -22.44 -2.28 -14.11
CA TYR A 83 -22.59 -3.20 -15.24
C TYR A 83 -23.77 -2.85 -16.14
N ALA A 84 -23.58 -3.05 -17.44
CA ALA A 84 -24.64 -3.24 -18.42
C ALA A 84 -24.63 -4.71 -18.87
N GLY A 85 -25.41 -5.56 -18.19
CA GLY A 85 -25.33 -7.02 -18.35
C GLY A 85 -24.05 -7.58 -17.70
N SER A 86 -23.14 -8.15 -18.50
CA SER A 86 -21.79 -8.55 -18.09
C SER A 86 -20.71 -7.53 -18.49
N ASN A 87 -21.08 -6.49 -19.24
CA ASN A 87 -20.13 -5.45 -19.64
C ASN A 87 -19.97 -4.45 -18.49
N MET A 88 -18.74 -4.32 -18.01
CA MET A 88 -18.39 -3.37 -16.96
C MET A 88 -18.33 -1.95 -17.54
N ARG A 89 -18.83 -0.98 -16.79
CA ARG A 89 -18.72 0.45 -17.09
C ARG A 89 -17.41 0.98 -16.51
N TRP A 90 -16.50 1.44 -17.37
CA TRP A 90 -15.10 1.73 -17.02
C TRP A 90 -14.91 2.86 -16.00
N GLN A 91 -15.83 3.81 -15.95
CA GLN A 91 -15.80 4.94 -15.02
C GLN A 91 -16.27 4.59 -13.60
N MET A 92 -17.07 3.53 -13.47
CA MET A 92 -17.74 3.21 -12.19
C MET A 92 -16.80 2.76 -11.08
N PRO A 93 -15.74 1.96 -11.33
CA PRO A 93 -14.76 1.62 -10.30
C PRO A 93 -14.14 2.82 -9.61
N GLY A 94 -13.97 3.95 -10.31
CA GLY A 94 -13.40 5.16 -9.72
C GLY A 94 -14.30 5.87 -8.73
N LEU A 95 -15.59 5.54 -8.70
CA LEU A 95 -16.52 6.07 -7.71
C LEU A 95 -16.51 5.27 -6.40
N MET A 96 -15.78 4.16 -6.33
CA MET A 96 -15.69 3.33 -5.13
C MET A 96 -15.05 4.09 -3.95
N ASP A 97 -14.19 5.06 -4.26
CA ASP A 97 -13.42 5.83 -3.28
C ASP A 97 -13.99 7.25 -3.09
N GLY A 98 -15.12 7.56 -3.74
CA GLY A 98 -15.64 8.92 -3.86
C GLY A 98 -15.05 9.69 -5.05
N THR A 99 -15.73 10.76 -5.46
CA THR A 99 -15.33 11.58 -6.63
C THR A 99 -14.16 12.50 -6.27
N GLY A 100 -13.05 12.46 -7.02
CA GLY A 100 -11.87 13.30 -6.80
C GLY A 100 -10.89 12.80 -5.74
N TRP A 101 -11.15 11.64 -5.13
CA TRP A 101 -10.38 11.15 -3.97
C TRP A 101 -9.48 9.95 -4.24
N GLY A 102 -9.53 9.38 -5.45
CA GLY A 102 -8.83 8.12 -5.73
C GLY A 102 -8.71 7.79 -7.21
N LEU A 103 -8.89 6.51 -7.54
CA LEU A 103 -8.82 5.99 -8.89
C LEU A 103 -9.79 6.74 -9.84
N GLU A 104 -9.31 7.29 -10.95
CA GLU A 104 -10.19 7.90 -11.96
C GLU A 104 -9.83 7.48 -13.38
N LEU A 105 -10.85 7.22 -14.22
CA LEU A 105 -10.63 7.01 -15.65
C LEU A 105 -10.40 8.36 -16.33
N VAL A 106 -9.15 8.65 -16.69
CA VAL A 106 -8.77 9.96 -17.25
C VAL A 106 -8.62 9.94 -18.76
N SER A 107 -8.36 8.78 -19.36
CA SER A 107 -8.18 8.71 -20.82
C SER A 107 -8.39 7.32 -21.40
N GLN A 108 -8.64 7.26 -22.72
CA GLN A 108 -8.80 6.02 -23.45
C GLN A 108 -8.34 6.14 -24.91
N ASN A 109 -7.82 5.04 -25.44
CA ASN A 109 -7.49 4.93 -26.85
C ASN A 109 -7.93 3.56 -27.40
N ASN A 110 -8.39 3.53 -28.65
CA ASN A 110 -8.85 2.31 -29.33
C ASN A 110 -8.02 1.99 -30.58
N SER A 111 -6.87 2.64 -30.75
CA SER A 111 -5.93 2.39 -31.83
C SER A 111 -4.99 1.25 -31.44
N ARG A 112 -4.66 0.42 -32.42
CA ARG A 112 -3.68 -0.64 -32.25
C ARG A 112 -2.30 -0.05 -32.02
N ASP A 113 -1.58 -0.60 -31.05
CA ASP A 113 -0.17 -0.32 -30.79
C ASP A 113 0.14 1.19 -30.72
N ASN A 114 -0.77 1.97 -30.12
CA ASN A 114 -0.55 3.39 -29.87
C ASN A 114 0.40 3.59 -28.68
N TRP A 115 1.67 3.31 -28.94
CA TRP A 115 2.76 3.41 -27.98
C TRP A 115 2.97 4.85 -27.49
N ASP A 116 2.68 5.85 -28.31
CA ASP A 116 2.71 7.27 -27.93
C ASP A 116 1.79 7.52 -26.73
N PHE A 117 0.51 7.13 -26.88
CA PHE A 117 -0.47 7.22 -25.82
C PHE A 117 -0.04 6.44 -24.57
N LEU A 118 0.42 5.19 -24.74
CA LEU A 118 0.77 4.34 -23.60
C LEU A 118 1.93 4.95 -22.79
N SER A 119 3.00 5.35 -23.47
CA SER A 119 4.16 5.96 -22.82
C SER A 119 3.85 7.33 -22.21
N GLU A 120 3.05 8.16 -22.88
CA GLU A 120 2.62 9.46 -22.34
C GLU A 120 1.85 9.29 -21.03
N GLN A 121 0.84 8.41 -21.01
CA GLN A 121 0.05 8.17 -19.80
C GLN A 121 0.91 7.61 -18.65
N LEU A 122 1.80 6.66 -18.94
CA LEU A 122 2.74 6.16 -17.93
C LEU A 122 3.67 7.26 -17.40
N SER A 123 4.10 8.20 -18.24
CA SER A 123 4.96 9.32 -17.83
C SER A 123 4.24 10.35 -16.95
N LEU A 124 2.91 10.47 -17.08
CA LEU A 124 2.07 11.27 -16.18
C LEU A 124 1.82 10.58 -14.82
N GLY A 125 2.39 9.39 -14.60
CA GLY A 125 2.17 8.59 -13.40
C GLY A 125 0.92 7.70 -13.47
N ASN A 126 0.09 7.84 -14.52
CA ASN A 126 -1.12 7.03 -14.69
C ASN A 126 -0.79 5.54 -14.90
N LYS A 127 -1.71 4.66 -14.51
CA LYS A 127 -1.63 3.23 -14.83
C LYS A 127 -2.56 2.89 -15.97
N VAL A 128 -2.14 1.96 -16.82
CA VAL A 128 -2.85 1.70 -18.08
C VAL A 128 -3.26 0.23 -18.19
N ILE A 129 -4.54 -0.02 -18.38
CA ILE A 129 -5.08 -1.35 -18.69
C ILE A 129 -5.23 -1.45 -20.21
N VAL A 130 -4.65 -2.49 -20.82
CA VAL A 130 -4.63 -2.64 -22.28
C VAL A 130 -5.28 -3.94 -22.75
N LYS A 131 -5.93 -3.89 -23.90
CA LYS A 131 -6.48 -5.05 -24.60
C LYS A 131 -5.41 -5.66 -25.48
N VAL A 132 -4.94 -6.85 -25.17
CA VAL A 132 -3.78 -7.45 -25.87
C VAL A 132 -4.13 -7.92 -27.29
N ALA A 133 -3.14 -7.92 -28.20
CA ALA A 133 -3.38 -8.21 -29.62
C ALA A 133 -3.62 -9.69 -29.94
N GLY A 134 -2.97 -10.60 -29.21
CA GLY A 134 -3.02 -12.06 -29.42
C GLY A 134 -4.23 -12.78 -28.81
N ARG A 135 -5.12 -12.10 -28.07
CA ARG A 135 -6.32 -12.71 -27.48
C ARG A 135 -7.52 -11.76 -27.58
N ARG A 136 -8.59 -12.20 -28.23
CA ARG A 136 -9.74 -11.35 -28.65
C ARG A 136 -10.38 -10.51 -27.53
N SER A 137 -10.42 -11.02 -26.31
CA SER A 137 -11.15 -10.40 -25.19
C SER A 137 -10.31 -10.27 -23.91
N HIS A 138 -8.99 -10.38 -24.00
CA HIS A 138 -8.12 -10.34 -22.83
C HIS A 138 -7.57 -8.95 -22.57
N TRP A 139 -7.58 -8.54 -21.30
CA TRP A 139 -7.04 -7.27 -20.84
C TRP A 139 -6.01 -7.52 -19.74
N VAL A 140 -4.96 -6.72 -19.73
CA VAL A 140 -3.86 -6.80 -18.76
C VAL A 140 -3.53 -5.42 -18.23
N LEU A 141 -2.97 -5.35 -17.03
CA LEU A 141 -2.50 -4.11 -16.42
C LEU A 141 -1.03 -3.87 -16.79
N VAL A 142 -0.71 -2.73 -17.39
CA VAL A 142 0.66 -2.27 -17.61
C VAL A 142 1.13 -1.55 -16.35
N VAL A 143 2.20 -2.03 -15.73
CA VAL A 143 2.70 -1.50 -14.46
C VAL A 143 3.82 -0.48 -14.63
N LYS A 144 4.69 -0.68 -15.63
CA LYS A 144 5.77 0.24 -15.95
C LYS A 144 6.27 0.05 -17.38
N GLN A 145 6.94 1.09 -17.89
CA GLN A 145 7.84 0.99 -19.03
C GLN A 145 9.28 0.87 -18.54
N ASP A 146 9.97 -0.17 -18.97
CA ASP A 146 11.37 -0.49 -18.67
C ASP A 146 12.09 -0.78 -19.99
N GLY A 147 12.67 0.27 -20.58
CA GLY A 147 13.28 0.24 -21.91
C GLY A 147 12.65 1.23 -22.90
N PRO A 148 13.06 1.16 -24.18
CA PRO A 148 12.64 2.12 -25.20
C PRO A 148 11.15 2.04 -25.49
N LYS A 149 10.54 3.21 -25.71
CA LYS A 149 9.18 3.35 -26.23
C LYS A 149 9.05 2.64 -27.58
N ASN A 150 7.85 2.20 -27.95
CA ASN A 150 7.53 1.46 -29.18
C ASN A 150 8.04 0.01 -29.25
N HIS A 151 8.66 -0.51 -28.19
CA HIS A 151 9.05 -1.91 -28.10
C HIS A 151 8.11 -2.65 -27.14
N PRO A 152 7.35 -3.66 -27.59
CA PRO A 152 6.40 -4.37 -26.73
C PRO A 152 7.07 -5.09 -25.54
N SER A 153 8.37 -5.40 -25.67
CA SER A 153 9.19 -5.95 -24.58
C SER A 153 9.47 -4.96 -23.46
N SER A 154 9.36 -3.65 -23.72
CA SER A 154 9.63 -2.61 -22.72
C SER A 154 8.46 -2.38 -21.77
N TYR A 155 7.29 -2.98 -21.97
CA TYR A 155 6.12 -2.71 -21.15
C TYR A 155 5.79 -3.92 -20.30
N ILE A 156 6.10 -3.83 -19.01
CA ILE A 156 5.86 -4.91 -18.04
C ILE A 156 4.39 -4.91 -17.67
N VAL A 157 3.81 -6.12 -17.60
CA VAL A 157 2.39 -6.29 -17.31
C VAL A 157 2.13 -7.27 -16.18
N ASN A 158 1.04 -7.00 -15.48
CA ASN A 158 0.36 -7.92 -14.59
C ASN A 158 -0.81 -8.55 -15.34
N ASP A 159 -0.64 -9.82 -15.69
CA ASP A 159 -1.63 -10.61 -16.41
C ASP A 159 -2.60 -11.28 -15.41
N PRO A 160 -3.89 -10.89 -15.35
CA PRO A 160 -4.85 -11.53 -14.46
C PRO A 160 -5.27 -12.93 -14.94
N GLY A 161 -4.97 -13.29 -16.19
CA GLY A 161 -5.46 -14.50 -16.86
C GLY A 161 -4.75 -15.79 -16.52
N ILE A 162 -3.67 -15.74 -15.74
CA ILE A 162 -2.85 -16.90 -15.32
C ILE A 162 -3.16 -17.30 -13.87
N LYS A 163 -2.90 -18.56 -13.50
CA LYS A 163 -3.17 -19.08 -12.14
C LYS A 163 -2.09 -18.68 -11.14
N THR A 164 -0.85 -18.70 -11.59
CA THR A 164 0.34 -18.36 -10.81
C THR A 164 0.98 -17.16 -11.47
N TYR A 165 1.48 -16.22 -10.67
CA TYR A 165 2.16 -15.03 -11.19
C TYR A 165 3.37 -15.43 -12.04
N GLU A 166 3.49 -14.81 -13.20
CA GLU A 166 4.63 -14.92 -14.10
C GLU A 166 4.93 -13.53 -14.66
N PRO A 167 6.18 -13.04 -14.59
CA PRO A 167 6.58 -11.80 -15.23
C PRO A 167 6.31 -11.86 -16.74
N ARG A 168 5.60 -10.86 -17.27
CA ARG A 168 5.28 -10.75 -18.69
C ARG A 168 5.46 -9.34 -19.21
N THR A 169 5.60 -9.25 -20.52
CA THR A 169 5.59 -7.99 -21.25
C THR A 169 4.57 -8.06 -22.37
N LEU A 170 4.24 -6.93 -22.99
CA LEU A 170 3.33 -6.90 -24.14
C LEU A 170 3.86 -7.70 -25.35
N ALA A 171 5.16 -8.04 -25.38
CA ALA A 171 5.74 -8.89 -26.41
C ALA A 171 5.09 -10.28 -26.46
N PHE A 172 4.63 -10.81 -25.32
CA PHE A 172 3.96 -12.11 -25.25
C PHE A 172 2.73 -12.20 -26.16
N TRP A 173 2.04 -11.08 -26.40
CA TRP A 173 0.88 -11.02 -27.30
C TRP A 173 1.13 -10.28 -28.61
N GLY A 174 2.37 -9.85 -28.86
CA GLY A 174 2.72 -9.03 -30.03
C GLY A 174 2.06 -7.64 -30.02
N GLY A 175 1.83 -7.06 -28.84
CA GLY A 175 1.26 -5.71 -28.68
C GLY A 175 -0.17 -5.66 -28.14
N PHE A 176 -0.87 -4.57 -28.43
CA PHE A 176 -2.20 -4.25 -27.88
C PHE A 176 -3.09 -3.51 -28.89
N ARG A 177 -4.40 -3.48 -28.63
CA ARG A 177 -5.45 -2.97 -29.55
C ARG A 177 -6.28 -1.83 -28.98
N ALA A 178 -6.22 -1.62 -27.67
CA ALA A 178 -6.92 -0.56 -26.97
C ALA A 178 -6.29 -0.38 -25.59
N SER A 179 -6.47 0.79 -25.00
CA SER A 179 -5.94 1.17 -23.69
C SER A 179 -6.93 2.03 -22.91
N ARG A 180 -6.91 1.92 -21.60
CA ARG A 180 -7.66 2.73 -20.63
C ARG A 180 -6.67 3.18 -19.57
N ALA A 181 -6.51 4.48 -19.43
CA ALA A 181 -5.58 5.08 -18.48
C ALA A 181 -6.35 5.58 -17.26
N PHE A 182 -5.81 5.25 -16.10
CA PHE A 182 -6.35 5.65 -14.82
C PHE A 182 -5.34 6.51 -14.09
N SER A 183 -5.79 7.64 -13.55
CA SER A 183 -5.05 8.36 -12.52
C SER A 183 -5.35 7.76 -11.15
N GLY A 184 -4.48 8.10 -10.21
CA GLY A 184 -4.55 7.65 -8.84
C GLY A 184 -3.31 8.13 -8.08
N ASN A 185 -3.48 8.26 -6.79
CA ASN A 185 -2.45 8.43 -5.78
C ASN A 185 -1.79 7.08 -5.50
N TRP A 186 -0.95 6.60 -6.43
CA TRP A 186 -0.36 5.27 -6.27
C TRP A 186 0.61 5.24 -5.09
N ILE A 187 0.36 4.38 -4.11
CA ILE A 187 1.35 4.08 -3.08
C ILE A 187 2.38 3.14 -3.71
N ASP A 188 3.41 3.75 -4.28
CA ASP A 188 4.70 3.10 -4.29
C ASP A 188 5.14 3.00 -2.82
N GLU A 189 5.30 1.78 -2.26
CA GLU A 189 5.79 1.63 -0.87
C GLU A 189 7.15 2.29 -0.65
N LYS A 190 7.91 2.59 -1.72
CA LYS A 190 9.15 3.38 -1.67
C LYS A 190 8.92 4.90 -1.59
N THR A 191 7.69 5.36 -1.84
CA THR A 191 7.30 6.77 -1.75
C THR A 191 6.55 7.07 -0.45
N PHE A 192 6.05 6.05 0.27
CA PHE A 192 5.43 6.23 1.59
C PHE A 192 6.50 6.47 2.68
N THR A 193 7.12 7.64 2.64
CA THR A 193 8.09 8.10 3.65
C THR A 193 7.45 9.16 4.52
N LEU A 194 6.87 8.74 5.65
CA LEU A 194 6.53 9.67 6.73
C LEU A 194 7.78 9.95 7.55
N GLN A 195 7.96 11.20 7.95
CA GLN A 195 8.92 11.55 8.99
C GLN A 195 8.16 11.63 10.30
N SER A 196 8.70 11.00 11.35
CA SER A 196 8.14 11.07 12.68
C SER A 196 9.22 11.40 13.69
N ASP A 197 8.93 12.32 14.59
CA ASP A 197 9.73 12.59 15.78
C ASP A 197 8.92 12.12 16.99
N ILE A 198 9.51 11.26 17.83
CA ILE A 198 8.86 10.67 19.01
C ILE A 198 9.58 11.20 20.25
N SER A 199 8.82 11.75 21.20
CA SER A 199 9.30 12.19 22.50
C SER A 199 8.49 11.50 23.59
N VAL A 200 9.17 10.71 24.43
CA VAL A 200 8.56 10.07 25.59
C VAL A 200 8.76 10.99 26.79
N VAL A 201 7.67 11.38 27.43
CA VAL A 201 7.68 12.23 28.61
C VAL A 201 7.10 11.42 29.77
N PRO A 202 7.92 11.00 30.75
CA PRO A 202 7.42 10.41 31.98
C PRO A 202 6.46 11.39 32.64
N VAL A 203 5.36 10.89 33.21
CA VAL A 203 4.45 11.76 33.99
C VAL A 203 5.15 12.08 35.32
N ASP A 204 5.89 13.19 35.35
CA ASP A 204 6.54 13.70 36.56
C ASP A 204 5.49 13.99 37.64
N ASN A 205 5.45 13.14 38.66
CA ASN A 205 4.66 13.36 39.85
C ASN A 205 5.55 13.14 41.07
N ASP A 206 5.47 14.05 42.04
CA ASP A 206 6.11 13.95 43.37
C ASP A 206 5.71 12.65 44.12
N GLU A 207 4.75 11.90 43.55
CA GLU A 207 4.19 10.63 43.99
C GLU A 207 4.80 9.39 43.33
N PHE A 208 5.83 9.47 42.47
CA PHE A 208 6.48 8.30 41.86
C PHE A 208 6.86 7.22 42.88
N PHE A 209 7.31 7.62 44.07
CA PHE A 209 7.63 6.69 45.15
C PHE A 209 6.42 5.84 45.62
N LEU A 210 5.18 6.32 45.43
CA LEU A 210 3.97 5.56 45.74
C LEU A 210 3.75 4.44 44.72
N TYR A 211 4.06 4.68 43.45
CA TYR A 211 3.96 3.66 42.40
C TYR A 211 4.93 2.50 42.70
N ASP A 212 6.17 2.82 43.07
CA ASP A 212 7.15 1.83 43.52
C ASP A 212 6.69 1.10 44.78
N LEU A 213 6.15 1.83 45.77
CA LEU A 213 5.70 1.25 47.04
C LEU A 213 4.52 0.29 46.85
N TYR A 214 3.61 0.59 45.94
CA TYR A 214 2.44 -0.23 45.64
C TYR A 214 2.65 -1.20 44.46
N GLN A 215 3.84 -1.22 43.86
CA GLN A 215 4.18 -2.02 42.68
C GLN A 215 3.19 -1.79 41.51
N ILE A 216 2.82 -0.53 41.30
CA ILE A 216 1.92 -0.09 40.24
C ILE A 216 2.76 0.40 39.06
N ALA A 217 2.28 0.16 37.85
CA ALA A 217 2.91 0.58 36.61
C ALA A 217 3.07 2.10 36.50
N HIS A 218 4.17 2.55 35.89
CA HIS A 218 4.45 3.97 35.70
C HIS A 218 3.85 4.45 34.38
N PRO A 219 2.95 5.43 34.39
CA PRO A 219 2.40 5.98 33.16
C PRO A 219 3.37 6.95 32.49
N ALA A 220 3.28 7.05 31.17
CA ALA A 220 4.03 8.02 30.37
C ALA A 220 3.18 8.55 29.22
N ASP A 221 3.42 9.81 28.84
CA ASP A 221 2.85 10.40 27.63
C ASP A 221 3.88 10.31 26.51
N VAL A 222 3.43 9.95 25.31
CA VAL A 222 4.27 9.92 24.11
C VAL A 222 3.75 10.91 23.10
N PHE A 223 4.57 11.93 22.84
CA PHE A 223 4.33 12.95 21.84
C PHE A 223 4.95 12.53 20.51
N VAL A 224 4.16 12.57 19.45
CA VAL A 224 4.56 12.13 18.12
C VAL A 224 4.20 13.20 17.11
N SER A 225 5.21 13.82 16.52
CA SER A 225 5.03 14.73 15.39
C SER A 225 5.22 13.95 14.10
N ILE A 226 4.20 13.93 13.24
CA ILE A 226 4.21 13.21 11.96
C ILE A 226 4.15 14.21 10.82
N LYS A 227 5.05 14.08 9.84
CA LYS A 227 5.02 14.83 8.59
C LYS A 227 4.70 13.92 7.41
N ASN A 228 3.64 14.27 6.70
CA ASN A 228 3.27 13.65 5.44
C ASN A 228 4.10 14.27 4.32
N ASN A 229 5.05 13.52 3.74
CA ASN A 229 5.84 14.00 2.58
C ASN A 229 5.22 13.57 1.24
N LEU A 230 3.98 13.10 1.24
CA LEU A 230 3.26 12.76 0.03
C LEU A 230 2.55 14.00 -0.52
N PRO A 231 2.42 14.12 -1.86
CA PRO A 231 1.67 15.18 -2.51
C PRO A 231 0.15 14.99 -2.42
N VAL A 232 -0.32 14.16 -1.46
CA VAL A 232 -1.72 13.75 -1.29
C VAL A 232 -2.04 13.64 0.19
N ASP A 233 -3.31 13.86 0.55
CA ASP A 233 -3.79 13.67 1.92
C ASP A 233 -3.73 12.20 2.33
N ILE A 234 -3.35 11.94 3.58
CA ILE A 234 -3.39 10.60 4.19
C ILE A 234 -4.40 10.57 5.32
N LYS A 235 -5.10 9.45 5.44
CA LYS A 235 -6.13 9.24 6.46
C LYS A 235 -6.09 7.82 7.00
N GLY A 236 -6.05 7.67 8.31
CA GLY A 236 -5.97 6.35 8.94
C GLY A 236 -5.64 6.41 10.43
N PHE A 237 -5.47 5.23 11.02
CA PHE A 237 -4.94 5.08 12.37
C PHE A 237 -3.43 5.18 12.34
N PHE A 238 -2.89 5.98 13.26
CA PHE A 238 -1.50 6.00 13.64
C PHE A 238 -1.40 5.29 14.98
N ILE A 239 -0.71 4.16 15.00
CA ILE A 239 -0.70 3.22 16.11
C ILE A 239 0.68 3.24 16.72
N LEU A 240 0.75 3.54 18.02
CA LEU A 240 1.97 3.44 18.80
C LEU A 240 2.22 1.97 19.14
N THR A 241 3.41 1.48 18.79
CA THR A 241 3.77 0.07 18.99
C THR A 241 5.17 -0.06 19.56
N VAL A 242 5.36 -1.07 20.41
CA VAL A 242 6.65 -1.42 20.97
C VAL A 242 7.16 -2.69 20.31
N PHE A 243 8.41 -2.65 19.86
CA PHE A 243 9.13 -3.77 19.30
C PHE A 243 10.30 -4.16 20.20
N SER A 244 10.61 -5.44 20.31
CA SER A 244 11.81 -5.92 20.98
C SER A 244 13.06 -5.66 20.14
N ALA A 245 14.24 -5.83 20.76
CA ALA A 245 15.53 -5.63 20.10
C ALA A 245 15.76 -6.49 18.84
N ASP A 246 15.08 -7.64 18.74
CA ASP A 246 15.11 -8.53 17.57
C ASP A 246 14.10 -8.12 16.46
N GLY A 247 13.33 -7.05 16.68
CA GLY A 247 12.31 -6.54 15.76
C GLY A 247 10.96 -7.24 15.84
N SER A 248 10.70 -8.08 16.86
CA SER A 248 9.38 -8.67 17.08
C SER A 248 8.42 -7.67 17.72
N LEU A 249 7.14 -7.66 17.30
CA LEU A 249 6.11 -6.83 17.93
C LEU A 249 5.86 -7.35 19.36
N VAL A 250 6.04 -6.48 20.35
CA VAL A 250 5.75 -6.78 21.77
C VAL A 250 4.31 -6.43 22.07
N GLU A 251 3.92 -5.18 21.81
CA GLU A 251 2.57 -4.70 22.08
C GLU A 251 2.16 -3.52 21.20
N THR A 252 0.84 -3.31 21.15
CA THR A 252 0.21 -2.09 20.64
C THR A 252 -0.25 -1.29 21.85
N VAL A 253 0.24 -0.07 21.95
CA VAL A 253 0.06 0.78 23.13
C VAL A 253 -1.25 1.54 23.02
N ASP A 254 -1.35 2.38 21.99
CA ASP A 254 -2.51 3.24 21.75
C ASP A 254 -2.59 3.59 20.25
N TYR A 255 -3.70 4.17 19.81
CA TYR A 255 -3.94 4.55 18.43
C TYR A 255 -4.72 5.85 18.34
N ASP A 256 -4.46 6.62 17.28
CA ASP A 256 -5.23 7.81 16.98
C ASP A 256 -5.60 7.86 15.49
N TYR A 257 -6.82 8.33 15.19
CA TYR A 257 -7.31 8.41 13.82
C TYR A 257 -7.18 9.83 13.29
N GLN A 258 -6.28 10.03 12.35
CA GLN A 258 -5.93 11.36 11.84
C GLN A 258 -6.07 11.47 10.32
N THR A 259 -6.29 12.70 9.88
CA THR A 259 -6.13 13.11 8.48
C THR A 259 -4.99 14.12 8.42
N ILE A 260 -3.92 13.80 7.70
CA ILE A 260 -2.77 14.68 7.50
C ILE A 260 -2.77 15.11 6.03
N SER A 261 -2.85 16.42 5.78
CA SER A 261 -2.89 16.94 4.41
C SER A 261 -1.61 16.63 3.64
N ALA A 262 -1.66 16.73 2.31
CA ALA A 262 -0.49 16.73 1.45
C ALA A 262 0.58 17.70 1.98
N ASP A 263 1.84 17.25 2.06
CA ASP A 263 2.99 18.01 2.61
C ASP A 263 2.78 18.58 4.04
N GLY A 264 1.75 18.14 4.74
CA GLY A 264 1.33 18.64 6.05
C GLY A 264 1.94 17.88 7.23
N SER A 265 1.55 18.28 8.43
CA SER A 265 1.97 17.64 9.69
C SER A 265 0.82 17.49 10.67
N ALA A 266 0.94 16.55 11.60
CA ALA A 266 0.06 16.38 12.74
C ALA A 266 0.88 16.02 13.99
N ASP A 267 0.44 16.51 15.14
CA ASP A 267 0.98 16.14 16.44
C ASP A 267 -0.05 15.26 17.15
N ILE A 268 0.40 14.10 17.62
CA ILE A 268 -0.43 13.07 18.27
C ILE A 268 0.15 12.82 19.67
N ILE A 269 -0.73 12.67 20.65
CA ILE A 269 -0.37 12.29 22.02
C ILE A 269 -0.95 10.90 22.26
N TYR A 270 -0.11 10.00 22.75
CA TYR A 270 -0.49 8.66 23.18
C TYR A 270 -0.26 8.51 24.67
N GLU A 271 -1.18 7.84 25.35
CA GLU A 271 -1.05 7.52 26.77
C GLU A 271 -0.55 6.08 26.94
N ILE A 272 0.47 5.89 27.78
CA ILE A 272 1.01 4.58 28.14
C ILE A 272 0.65 4.32 29.60
N GLU A 273 -0.15 3.28 29.85
CA GLU A 273 -0.51 2.89 31.22
C GLU A 273 0.67 2.25 31.98
N ASP A 274 1.56 1.56 31.26
CA ASP A 274 2.74 0.89 31.80
C ASP A 274 3.98 1.08 30.91
N SER A 275 4.88 1.96 31.32
CA SER A 275 6.12 2.24 30.60
C SER A 275 7.21 1.17 30.83
N SER A 276 6.96 0.11 31.61
CA SER A 276 7.97 -0.90 31.91
C SER A 276 8.45 -1.66 30.67
N SER A 277 7.59 -1.81 29.67
CA SER A 277 7.92 -2.41 28.37
C SER A 277 8.95 -1.59 27.58
N LEU A 278 9.02 -0.27 27.83
CA LEU A 278 10.02 0.63 27.25
C LEU A 278 11.39 0.50 27.91
N LEU A 279 11.44 -0.01 29.14
CA LEU A 279 12.66 -0.21 29.93
C LEU A 279 13.38 -1.52 29.59
N THR A 280 12.83 -2.32 28.66
CA THR A 280 13.49 -3.54 28.19
C THR A 280 14.67 -3.17 27.29
N ASP A 281 15.87 -3.69 27.58
CA ASP A 281 17.09 -3.39 26.82
C ASP A 281 16.90 -3.56 25.31
N GLY A 282 17.01 -2.45 24.57
CA GLY A 282 16.91 -2.41 23.11
C GLY A 282 15.48 -2.43 22.54
N ALA A 283 14.45 -2.18 23.35
CA ALA A 283 13.10 -1.95 22.85
C ALA A 283 13.04 -0.73 21.93
N GLN A 284 12.19 -0.78 20.89
CA GLN A 284 11.99 0.30 19.92
C GLN A 284 10.52 0.69 19.86
N ILE A 285 10.25 2.00 19.98
CA ILE A 285 8.92 2.55 19.74
C ILE A 285 8.79 2.89 18.26
N LYS A 286 7.69 2.47 17.62
CA LYS A 286 7.41 2.77 16.23
C LYS A 286 5.94 3.15 16.03
N ILE A 287 5.71 3.98 15.03
CA ILE A 287 4.38 4.28 14.54
C ILE A 287 4.04 3.35 13.38
N LEU A 288 3.01 2.53 13.57
CA LEU A 288 2.38 1.81 12.48
C LEU A 288 1.22 2.65 11.96
N PHE A 289 1.30 3.01 10.67
CA PHE A 289 0.19 3.63 9.99
C PHE A 289 -0.71 2.58 9.35
N SER A 290 -2.02 2.75 9.51
CA SER A 290 -3.04 1.96 8.84
C SER A 290 -4.15 2.78 8.28
N LYS A 291 -4.28 2.69 6.96
CA LYS A 291 -5.35 3.31 6.18
C LYS A 291 -6.73 2.87 6.60
N TYR A 292 -7.65 3.83 6.65
CA TYR A 292 -9.09 3.59 6.78
C TYR A 292 -9.86 4.71 6.08
N TYR A 293 -10.78 4.33 5.18
CA TYR A 293 -11.48 5.25 4.28
C TYR A 293 -13.00 5.16 4.41
N SER A 294 -13.53 4.41 5.38
CA SER A 294 -14.96 4.47 5.73
C SER A 294 -15.24 5.59 6.73
N ASP A 295 -16.44 6.18 6.66
CA ASP A 295 -16.94 7.15 7.65
C ASP A 295 -17.26 6.50 9.02
N SER A 296 -17.10 5.17 9.12
CA SER A 296 -17.28 4.40 10.36
C SER A 296 -16.21 3.30 10.38
N PRO A 297 -14.96 3.64 10.74
CA PRO A 297 -13.88 2.67 10.81
C PRO A 297 -14.10 1.72 11.99
N SER A 298 -13.90 0.42 11.76
CA SER A 298 -13.83 -0.61 12.81
C SER A 298 -12.39 -1.14 12.83
N LEU A 299 -11.71 -1.10 13.98
CA LEU A 299 -10.35 -1.64 14.16
C LEU A 299 -10.21 -3.09 13.64
N MET A 300 -11.30 -3.86 13.67
CA MET A 300 -11.35 -5.27 13.26
C MET A 300 -11.40 -5.46 11.74
N ASP A 301 -11.77 -4.43 10.97
CA ASP A 301 -11.95 -4.56 9.51
C ASP A 301 -10.63 -4.52 8.73
N THR A 302 -9.55 -4.03 9.35
CA THR A 302 -8.27 -3.77 8.65
C THR A 302 -7.05 -4.32 9.39
N PHE A 303 -7.17 -4.75 10.65
CA PHE A 303 -6.07 -5.29 11.42
C PHE A 303 -6.40 -6.62 12.09
N ASP A 304 -5.87 -7.70 11.53
CA ASP A 304 -5.63 -8.91 12.30
C ASP A 304 -4.21 -8.83 12.87
N ILE A 305 -4.07 -8.13 14.00
CA ILE A 305 -2.78 -7.88 14.70
C ILE A 305 -2.04 -9.21 14.96
N THR A 306 -2.76 -10.32 15.07
CA THR A 306 -2.19 -11.66 15.28
C THR A 306 -1.32 -12.17 14.11
N LYS A 307 -1.45 -11.58 12.91
CA LYS A 307 -0.68 -11.94 11.71
C LYS A 307 0.57 -11.10 11.47
N LEU A 308 0.83 -10.05 12.26
CA LEU A 308 2.03 -9.20 12.13
C LEU A 308 3.34 -9.95 12.41
N SER A 309 3.30 -11.07 13.13
CA SER A 309 4.44 -12.00 13.28
C SER A 309 4.95 -12.60 11.95
N GLN A 310 4.24 -12.38 10.83
CA GLN A 310 4.57 -12.89 9.51
C GLN A 310 4.92 -11.79 8.48
N VAL A 311 4.83 -10.50 8.84
CA VAL A 311 5.10 -9.37 7.92
C VAL A 311 6.59 -9.02 7.94
N LYS A 312 7.32 -9.44 6.90
CA LYS A 312 8.78 -9.24 6.71
C LYS A 312 9.17 -7.91 6.05
N SER A 313 8.30 -6.90 6.03
CA SER A 313 8.58 -5.61 5.41
C SER A 313 8.43 -4.48 6.42
N THR A 314 9.48 -4.26 7.19
CA THR A 314 9.69 -3.03 7.94
C THR A 314 10.19 -1.98 6.94
N VAL A 315 9.38 -0.96 6.66
CA VAL A 315 9.96 0.30 6.16
C VAL A 315 10.75 0.85 7.33
N GLN A 316 12.08 0.81 7.26
CA GLN A 316 12.89 1.54 8.23
C GLN A 316 12.60 3.02 8.06
N MET A 317 11.79 3.55 8.97
CA MET A 317 11.81 4.98 9.27
C MET A 317 13.18 5.26 9.88
N ASN A 318 13.83 6.34 9.45
CA ASN A 318 15.17 6.67 9.93
C ASN A 318 15.15 6.74 11.46
N ASP A 319 15.95 5.90 12.09
CA ASP A 319 16.13 5.86 13.53
C ASP A 319 16.58 7.25 14.02
N VAL A 320 15.70 7.92 14.78
CA VAL A 320 16.15 8.91 15.76
C VAL A 320 16.32 8.13 17.06
N THR A 321 17.48 7.50 17.22
CA THR A 321 17.97 7.07 18.53
C THR A 321 18.23 8.33 19.35
N GLN A 322 17.29 8.71 20.22
CA GLN A 322 17.67 9.44 21.42
C GLN A 322 17.97 8.39 22.48
N ASP A 323 19.23 8.36 22.92
CA ASP A 323 19.60 7.71 24.16
C ASP A 323 18.77 8.35 25.27
N ILE A 324 17.84 7.59 25.83
CA ILE A 324 17.05 7.99 26.99
C ILE A 324 17.98 7.87 28.20
N ASP A 325 18.68 8.95 28.52
CA ASP A 325 19.46 9.08 29.76
C ASP A 325 18.49 9.44 30.89
N LEU A 326 17.98 8.42 31.58
CA LEU A 326 17.24 8.58 32.83
C LEU A 326 18.25 8.52 33.99
N ASN A 327 18.79 9.69 34.35
CA ASN A 327 19.39 9.90 35.67
C ASN A 327 18.35 10.43 36.66
#